data_AF-A0A973AMH0-F1
#
_entry.id   AF-A0A973AMH0-F1
#
_cell.length_a   1.000
_cell.length_b   1.000
_cell.length_c   1.000
_cell.angle_alpha   90.00
_cell.angle_beta   90.00
_cell.angle_gamma   90.00
#
_symmetry.space_group_name_H-M   'P 1'
#
loop_
_entity.id
_entity.type
_entity.pdbx_description
1 polymer ?
#
loop_
_entity_poly.entity_id
_entity_poly.type
_entity_poly.pdbx_seq_one_letter_code
_entity_poly.pdbx_strand_id
1 'polypeptide(L)'
;MRPIWDKVTSWCIARKKNIKLLWNDADTQKNGLLNEGVIVGQTWDGPPMALKTAGEPVMYQAPKEGSMAWVDGMAMPTGAKNMEQIYEFIKFAYDAQNAGVAIDSHGYNSPVLGADKFAGAAYKKNFSDAYPGDSLANLNPWPPQAPWYAEVRTEYENKFKSA
;
A
#
# COMPACT_ATOMS: atom_id res chain seq x y z
N MET A 1 4.96 -24.68 -1.77
CA MET A 1 5.27 -23.40 -1.11
C MET A 1 6.71 -23.37 -0.59
N ARG A 2 7.07 -24.20 0.40
CA ARG A 2 8.41 -24.18 1.04
C ARG A 2 9.61 -24.18 0.07
N PRO A 3 9.68 -25.07 -0.95
CA PRO A 3 10.81 -25.04 -1.89
C PRO A 3 10.96 -23.74 -2.70
N ILE A 4 9.86 -23.02 -2.93
CA ILE A 4 9.88 -21.70 -3.58
C ILE A 4 10.37 -20.66 -2.58
N TRP A 5 9.85 -20.69 -1.36
CA TRP A 5 10.20 -19.75 -0.30
C TRP A 5 11.64 -19.90 0.18
N ASP A 6 12.21 -21.11 0.18
CA ASP A 6 13.63 -21.34 0.44
C ASP A 6 14.50 -20.60 -0.59
N LYS A 7 14.13 -20.70 -1.87
CA LYS A 7 14.85 -20.01 -2.96
C LYS A 7 14.74 -18.50 -2.84
N VAL A 8 13.54 -17.98 -2.61
CA VAL A 8 13.28 -16.53 -2.42
C VAL A 8 14.03 -16.01 -1.21
N THR A 9 13.93 -16.68 -0.06
CA THR A 9 14.58 -16.26 1.19
C THR A 9 16.10 -16.27 1.05
N SER A 10 16.67 -17.31 0.45
CA SER A 10 18.12 -17.38 0.20
C SER A 10 18.57 -16.24 -0.72
N TRP A 11 17.78 -15.93 -1.76
CA TRP A 11 18.06 -14.82 -2.66
C TRP A 11 18.04 -13.46 -1.95
N CYS A 12 17.06 -13.25 -1.04
CA CYS A 12 16.93 -12.04 -0.22
C CYS A 12 18.07 -11.92 0.80
N ILE A 13 18.42 -12.99 1.52
CA ILE A 13 19.52 -13.01 2.50
C ILE A 13 20.84 -12.62 1.83
N ALA A 14 21.14 -13.19 0.65
CA ALA A 14 22.36 -12.88 -0.09
C ALA A 14 22.49 -11.39 -0.50
N ARG A 15 21.37 -10.64 -0.47
CA ARG A 15 21.28 -9.21 -0.80
C ARG A 15 20.93 -8.33 0.41
N LYS A 16 20.87 -8.90 1.61
CA LYS A 16 20.46 -8.18 2.83
C LYS A 16 21.32 -6.94 3.11
N LYS A 17 22.60 -6.96 2.72
CA LYS A 17 23.51 -5.81 2.79
C LYS A 17 23.05 -4.57 2.00
N ASN A 18 22.14 -4.73 1.04
CA ASN A 18 21.57 -3.62 0.26
C ASN A 18 20.34 -3.01 0.95
N ILE A 19 19.83 -3.61 2.03
CA ILE A 19 18.64 -3.16 2.74
C ILE A 19 19.10 -2.24 3.87
N LYS A 20 18.75 -0.96 3.75
CA LYS A 20 19.04 0.07 4.75
C LYS A 20 18.03 0.07 5.89
N LEU A 21 16.75 -0.13 5.56
CA LEU A 21 15.61 0.08 6.44
C LEU A 21 14.50 -0.94 6.12
N LEU A 22 13.89 -1.49 7.16
CA LEU A 22 12.62 -2.21 7.10
C LEU A 22 11.57 -1.35 7.82
N TRP A 23 10.39 -1.21 7.22
CA TRP A 23 9.35 -0.32 7.71
C TRP A 23 8.05 -1.09 7.97
N ASN A 24 7.21 -0.58 8.87
CA ASN A 24 5.84 -1.07 9.08
C ASN A 24 4.79 0.05 9.17
N ASP A 25 5.20 1.29 8.89
CA ASP A 25 4.37 2.48 9.02
C ASP A 25 4.77 3.53 7.96
N ALA A 26 3.96 4.57 7.82
CA ALA A 26 4.14 5.64 6.83
C ALA A 26 5.29 6.60 7.15
N ASP A 27 5.57 6.85 8.42
CA ASP A 27 6.57 7.82 8.86
C ASP A 27 7.97 7.28 8.64
N THR A 28 8.20 6.00 8.93
CA THR A 28 9.44 5.29 8.63
C THR A 28 9.73 5.30 7.12
N GLN A 29 8.71 5.13 6.27
CA GLN A 29 8.87 5.24 4.82
C GLN A 29 9.33 6.64 4.39
N LYS A 30 8.67 7.68 4.91
CA LYS A 30 9.01 9.07 4.55
C LYS A 30 10.40 9.46 5.06
N ASN A 31 10.70 9.16 6.31
CA ASN A 31 12.00 9.48 6.91
C ASN A 31 13.14 8.74 6.21
N GLY A 32 12.90 7.48 5.84
CA GLY A 32 13.83 6.68 5.04
C GLY A 32 14.27 7.40 3.76
N LEU A 33 13.28 7.87 2.99
CA LEU A 33 13.48 8.53 1.69
C LEU A 33 14.09 9.94 1.81
N LEU A 34 13.73 10.70 2.84
CA LEU A 34 14.19 12.09 3.00
C LEU A 34 15.55 12.19 3.73
N ASN A 35 15.74 11.40 4.78
CA ASN A 35 16.77 11.68 5.78
C ASN A 35 17.74 10.52 6.02
N GLU A 36 17.38 9.28 5.68
CA GLU A 36 18.22 8.10 5.98
C GLU A 36 18.98 7.54 4.76
N GLY A 37 18.93 8.25 3.63
CA GLY A 37 19.66 7.90 2.42
C GLY A 37 19.06 6.70 1.67
N VAL A 38 17.78 6.37 1.89
CA VAL A 38 17.08 5.39 1.06
C VAL A 38 16.78 6.03 -0.31
N ILE A 39 17.38 5.50 -1.37
CA ILE A 39 17.20 6.02 -2.74
C ILE A 39 16.11 5.29 -3.53
N VAL A 40 15.70 4.11 -3.07
CA VAL A 40 14.63 3.29 -3.66
C VAL A 40 14.09 2.33 -2.60
N GLY A 41 12.78 2.10 -2.60
CA GLY A 41 12.14 1.16 -1.69
C GLY A 41 10.81 0.66 -2.24
N GLN A 42 10.41 -0.54 -1.81
CA GLN A 42 9.00 -0.92 -1.89
C GLN A 42 8.28 -0.24 -0.73
N THR A 43 7.21 0.48 -1.04
CA THR A 43 6.44 1.30 -0.10
C THR A 43 4.95 1.01 -0.28
N TRP A 44 4.12 1.54 0.62
CA TRP A 44 2.75 1.88 0.24
C TRP A 44 2.78 3.07 -0.73
N ASP A 45 1.70 3.28 -1.46
CA ASP A 45 1.55 4.35 -2.45
C ASP A 45 1.40 5.72 -1.77
N GLY A 46 0.57 5.83 -0.73
CA GLY A 46 0.27 7.09 -0.04
C GLY A 46 1.50 7.90 0.43
N PRO A 47 2.44 7.32 1.21
CA PRO A 47 3.57 8.07 1.77
C PRO A 47 4.48 8.76 0.73
N PRO A 48 5.01 8.09 -0.31
CA PRO A 48 5.81 8.76 -1.34
C PRO A 48 4.98 9.70 -2.23
N MET A 49 3.69 9.44 -2.46
CA MET A 49 2.82 10.38 -3.18
C MET A 49 2.58 11.68 -2.40
N ALA A 50 2.50 11.61 -1.08
CA ALA A 50 2.42 12.78 -0.22
C ALA A 50 3.72 13.62 -0.31
N LEU A 51 4.89 12.97 -0.28
CA LEU A 51 6.19 13.65 -0.47
C LEU A 51 6.27 14.32 -1.84
N LYS A 52 5.91 13.60 -2.89
CA LYS A 52 5.86 14.13 -4.26
C LYS A 52 4.94 15.35 -4.37
N THR A 53 3.77 15.30 -3.75
CA THR A 53 2.80 16.43 -3.73
C THR A 53 3.35 17.63 -2.98
N ALA A 54 4.16 17.40 -1.94
CA ALA A 54 4.87 18.45 -1.21
C ALA A 54 6.07 19.05 -1.97
N GLY A 55 6.40 18.53 -3.15
CA GLY A 55 7.51 19.01 -3.98
C GLY A 55 8.86 18.37 -3.67
N GLU A 56 8.88 17.33 -2.83
CA GLU A 56 10.10 16.56 -2.57
C GLU A 56 10.50 15.76 -3.82
N PRO A 57 11.81 15.49 -4.03
CA PRO A 57 12.32 14.80 -5.21
C PRO A 57 12.08 13.28 -5.14
N VAL A 58 10.84 12.88 -4.84
CA VAL A 58 10.38 11.50 -4.68
C VAL A 58 9.35 11.19 -5.77
N MET A 59 9.48 10.01 -6.37
CA MET A 59 8.53 9.49 -7.34
C MET A 59 7.98 8.15 -6.85
N TYR A 60 6.76 7.83 -7.28
CA TYR A 60 6.11 6.54 -7.03
C TYR A 60 5.57 6.00 -8.35
N GLN A 61 5.84 4.72 -8.62
CA GLN A 61 5.41 4.08 -9.85
C GLN A 61 5.29 2.56 -9.67
N ALA A 62 4.30 1.99 -10.35
CA ALA A 62 4.14 0.55 -10.53
C ALA A 62 5.39 -0.10 -11.18
N PRO A 63 5.96 -1.16 -10.60
CA PRO A 63 7.00 -1.95 -11.26
C PRO A 63 6.45 -2.68 -12.49
N LYS A 64 7.28 -2.85 -13.52
CA LYS A 64 6.93 -3.53 -14.78
C LYS A 64 6.55 -5.00 -14.58
N GLU A 65 7.07 -5.64 -13.53
CA GLU A 65 6.77 -7.02 -13.15
C GLU A 65 5.35 -7.20 -12.59
N GLY A 66 4.68 -6.09 -12.24
CA GLY A 66 3.35 -6.04 -11.68
C GLY A 66 3.34 -5.57 -10.22
N SER A 67 2.33 -4.77 -9.86
CA SER A 67 2.27 -4.12 -8.54
C SER A 67 1.44 -4.94 -7.56
N MET A 68 1.90 -5.05 -6.32
CA MET A 68 1.06 -5.57 -5.24
C MET A 68 -0.14 -4.65 -5.03
N ALA A 69 -1.35 -5.21 -5.03
CA ALA A 69 -2.58 -4.48 -4.75
C ALA A 69 -3.22 -4.99 -3.46
N TRP A 70 -3.76 -4.09 -2.66
CA TRP A 70 -4.51 -4.37 -1.44
C TRP A 70 -5.72 -3.46 -1.39
N VAL A 71 -6.73 -3.86 -0.62
CA VAL A 71 -7.95 -3.08 -0.43
C VAL A 71 -8.28 -3.12 1.05
N ASP A 72 -8.26 -1.95 1.69
CA ASP A 72 -8.80 -1.79 3.03
C ASP A 72 -10.30 -1.54 2.96
N GLY A 73 -11.03 -2.17 3.87
CA GLY A 73 -12.48 -2.06 3.97
C GLY A 73 -12.93 -1.90 5.42
N MET A 74 -14.11 -1.34 5.61
CA MET A 74 -14.71 -1.22 6.94
C MET A 74 -15.30 -2.55 7.39
N ALA A 75 -14.98 -2.96 8.62
CA ALA A 75 -15.56 -4.12 9.28
C ALA A 75 -16.25 -3.69 10.57
N MET A 76 -17.40 -4.32 10.88
CA MET A 76 -18.13 -4.07 12.10
C MET A 76 -17.80 -5.16 13.14
N PRO A 77 -17.21 -4.81 14.31
CA PRO A 77 -16.90 -5.79 15.33
C PRO A 77 -18.16 -6.37 15.98
N THR A 78 -18.08 -7.61 16.44
CA THR A 78 -19.17 -8.22 17.21
C THR A 78 -19.40 -7.44 18.51
N GLY A 79 -20.65 -7.11 18.79
CA GLY A 79 -21.02 -6.32 19.98
C GLY A 79 -20.88 -4.81 19.82
N ALA A 80 -20.64 -4.30 18.60
CA ALA A 80 -20.70 -2.87 18.30
C ALA A 80 -22.00 -2.24 18.86
N LYS A 81 -21.87 -1.02 19.37
CA LYS A 81 -22.98 -0.20 19.86
C LYS A 81 -23.17 0.97 18.89
N ASN A 82 -24.30 1.69 18.99
CA ASN A 82 -24.60 2.84 18.13
C ASN A 82 -24.75 2.46 16.64
N MET A 83 -25.54 1.40 16.39
CA MET A 83 -25.71 0.82 15.05
C MET A 83 -26.18 1.84 14.01
N GLU A 84 -27.11 2.72 14.39
CA GLU A 84 -27.62 3.76 13.50
C GLU A 84 -26.49 4.69 13.03
N GLN A 85 -25.68 5.19 13.96
CA GLN A 85 -24.57 6.09 13.67
C GLN A 85 -23.48 5.40 12.84
N ILE A 86 -23.21 4.11 13.10
CA ILE A 86 -22.26 3.33 12.30
C ILE A 86 -22.74 3.24 10.85
N TYR A 87 -24.02 2.95 10.61
CA TYR A 87 -24.56 2.90 9.26
C TYR A 87 -24.56 4.27 8.57
N GLU A 88 -24.84 5.37 9.28
CA GLU A 88 -24.73 6.72 8.73
C GLU A 88 -23.28 7.05 8.36
N PHE A 89 -22.29 6.65 9.17
CA PHE A 89 -20.88 6.82 8.83
C PHE A 89 -20.47 5.99 7.60
N ILE A 90 -20.92 4.73 7.52
CA ILE A 90 -20.65 3.88 6.36
C ILE A 90 -21.25 4.50 5.09
N LYS A 91 -22.51 4.97 5.14
CA LYS A 91 -23.14 5.67 4.01
C LYS A 91 -22.35 6.90 3.59
N PHE A 92 -21.93 7.72 4.56
CA PHE A 92 -21.12 8.91 4.29
C PHE A 92 -19.80 8.56 3.59
N ALA A 93 -19.06 7.57 4.10
CA ALA A 93 -17.75 7.19 3.57
C ALA A 93 -17.83 6.51 2.18
N TYR A 94 -18.93 5.83 1.87
CA TYR A 94 -19.17 5.21 0.56
C TYR A 94 -19.93 6.10 -0.43
N ASP A 95 -20.25 7.35 -0.07
CA ASP A 95 -20.72 8.35 -1.02
C ASP A 95 -19.57 8.80 -1.93
N ALA A 96 -19.82 8.88 -3.24
CA ALA A 96 -18.77 9.16 -4.23
C ALA A 96 -18.15 10.56 -4.05
N GLN A 97 -18.93 11.57 -3.69
CA GLN A 97 -18.42 12.92 -3.50
C GLN A 97 -17.55 12.98 -2.24
N ASN A 98 -18.02 12.43 -1.12
CA ASN A 98 -17.26 12.42 0.13
C ASN A 98 -15.98 11.57 0.01
N ALA A 99 -16.07 10.41 -0.65
CA ALA A 99 -14.91 9.57 -0.94
C ALA A 99 -13.90 10.29 -1.84
N GLY A 100 -14.36 11.06 -2.82
CA GLY A 100 -13.50 11.87 -3.69
C GLY A 100 -12.75 12.97 -2.95
N VAL A 101 -13.40 13.63 -1.98
CA VAL A 101 -12.73 14.58 -1.08
C VAL A 101 -11.69 13.88 -0.20
N ALA A 102 -12.00 12.68 0.30
CA ALA A 102 -11.08 11.92 1.15
C ALA A 102 -9.78 11.53 0.40
N ILE A 103 -9.90 10.98 -0.82
CA ILE A 103 -8.73 10.55 -1.60
C ILE A 103 -7.82 11.72 -2.04
N ASP A 104 -8.40 12.91 -2.23
CA ASP A 104 -7.62 14.11 -2.53
C ASP A 104 -6.80 14.58 -1.33
N SER A 105 -7.25 14.26 -0.11
CA SER A 105 -6.56 14.59 1.14
C SER A 105 -5.47 13.58 1.50
N HIS A 106 -5.78 12.28 1.52
CA HIS A 106 -4.85 11.25 2.00
C HIS A 106 -4.02 10.57 0.90
N GLY A 107 -4.37 10.75 -0.37
CA GLY A 107 -3.59 10.27 -1.52
C GLY A 107 -3.82 8.81 -1.94
N TYR A 108 -4.33 7.92 -1.07
CA TYR A 108 -4.76 6.58 -1.47
C TYR A 108 -5.95 6.58 -2.44
N ASN A 109 -6.01 5.54 -3.28
CA ASN A 109 -7.08 5.36 -4.27
C ASN A 109 -8.40 4.87 -3.63
N SER A 110 -9.53 5.33 -4.17
CA SER A 110 -10.85 4.92 -3.66
C SER A 110 -11.34 3.64 -4.32
N PRO A 111 -11.95 2.70 -3.56
CA PRO A 111 -12.76 1.62 -4.12
C PRO A 111 -14.18 2.06 -4.50
N VAL A 112 -14.59 3.30 -4.20
CA VAL A 112 -15.93 3.83 -4.47
C VAL A 112 -16.03 4.27 -5.93
N LEU A 113 -16.95 3.65 -6.68
CA LEU A 113 -17.18 3.98 -8.08
C LEU A 113 -17.54 5.46 -8.26
N GLY A 114 -16.78 6.16 -9.11
CA GLY A 114 -17.01 7.57 -9.44
C GLY A 114 -16.42 8.57 -8.46
N ALA A 115 -15.75 8.14 -7.39
CA ALA A 115 -15.08 9.05 -6.45
C ALA A 115 -13.95 9.87 -7.11
N ASP A 116 -13.27 9.27 -8.10
CA ASP A 116 -12.22 9.90 -8.91
C ASP A 116 -12.68 11.18 -9.63
N LYS A 117 -13.98 11.29 -9.91
CA LYS A 117 -14.56 12.48 -10.55
C LYS A 117 -14.54 13.70 -9.64
N PHE A 118 -14.54 13.49 -8.33
CA PHE A 118 -14.56 14.53 -7.30
C PHE A 118 -13.17 14.79 -6.70
N ALA A 119 -12.14 14.07 -7.14
CA ALA A 119 -10.75 14.32 -6.75
C ALA A 119 -10.10 15.43 -7.61
N GLY A 120 -9.12 16.10 -7.01
CA GLY A 120 -8.39 17.23 -7.59
C GLY A 120 -7.40 16.83 -8.68
N ALA A 121 -6.83 17.85 -9.33
CA ALA A 121 -5.85 17.66 -10.40
C ALA A 121 -4.56 17.00 -9.90
N ALA A 122 -4.15 17.28 -8.66
CA ALA A 122 -2.96 16.67 -8.04
C ALA A 122 -3.12 15.15 -7.90
N TYR A 123 -4.26 14.70 -7.36
CA TYR A 123 -4.59 13.28 -7.29
C TYR A 123 -4.57 12.62 -8.67
N LYS A 124 -5.27 13.18 -9.66
CA LYS A 124 -5.34 12.61 -11.03
C LYS A 124 -3.98 12.48 -11.67
N LYS A 125 -3.11 13.49 -11.50
CA LYS A 125 -1.73 13.44 -11.97
C LYS A 125 -0.92 12.36 -11.27
N ASN A 126 -1.00 12.28 -9.94
CA ASN A 126 -0.29 11.26 -9.17
C ASN A 126 -0.73 9.85 -9.55
N PHE A 127 -2.03 9.62 -9.72
CA PHE A 127 -2.58 8.35 -10.18
C PHE A 127 -2.02 7.95 -11.56
N SER A 128 -2.06 8.88 -12.53
CA SER A 128 -1.54 8.62 -13.88
C SER A 128 -0.04 8.37 -13.91
N ASP A 129 0.74 9.09 -13.09
CA ASP A 129 2.19 8.89 -12.99
C ASP A 129 2.51 7.56 -12.29
N ALA A 130 1.70 7.16 -11.29
CA ALA A 130 1.89 5.93 -10.53
C ALA A 130 1.56 4.68 -11.36
N TYR A 131 0.52 4.74 -12.20
CA TYR A 131 0.04 3.60 -12.99
C TYR A 131 0.02 3.92 -14.49
N PRO A 132 1.20 4.08 -15.12
CA PRO A 132 1.27 4.38 -16.55
C PRO A 132 0.89 3.17 -17.42
N GLY A 133 0.38 3.43 -18.62
CA GLY A 133 0.10 2.40 -19.62
C GLY A 133 -0.89 1.33 -19.13
N ASP A 134 -0.47 0.07 -19.19
CA ASP A 134 -1.27 -1.09 -18.79
C ASP A 134 -1.00 -1.56 -17.35
N SER A 135 -0.32 -0.74 -16.53
CA SER A 135 0.06 -1.11 -15.15
C SER A 135 -1.13 -1.56 -14.29
N LEU A 136 -2.31 -0.96 -14.48
CA LEU A 136 -3.54 -1.35 -13.77
C LEU A 136 -4.06 -2.74 -14.16
N ALA A 137 -3.75 -3.22 -15.36
CA ALA A 137 -4.09 -4.58 -15.78
C ALA A 137 -3.10 -5.62 -15.21
N ASN A 138 -1.94 -5.17 -14.70
CA ASN A 138 -0.88 -6.02 -14.15
C ASN A 138 -0.77 -5.86 -12.61
N LEU A 139 -1.91 -5.82 -11.94
CA LEU A 139 -1.97 -5.81 -10.47
C LEU A 139 -2.00 -7.24 -9.91
N ASN A 140 -1.23 -7.45 -8.85
CA ASN A 140 -1.16 -8.70 -8.09
C ASN A 140 -1.92 -8.52 -6.77
N PRO A 141 -3.21 -8.87 -6.69
CA PRO A 141 -4.00 -8.69 -5.49
C PRO A 141 -3.47 -9.56 -4.35
N TRP A 142 -3.41 -8.98 -3.16
CA TRP A 142 -3.01 -9.70 -1.95
C TRP A 142 -3.96 -10.89 -1.72
N PRO A 143 -3.44 -12.13 -1.66
CA PRO A 143 -4.28 -13.31 -1.64
C PRO A 143 -4.93 -13.52 -0.25
N PRO A 144 -6.08 -14.21 -0.19
CA PRO A 144 -6.61 -14.71 1.08
C PRO A 144 -5.57 -15.63 1.75
N GLN A 145 -5.36 -15.44 3.05
CA GLN A 145 -4.38 -16.22 3.80
C GLN A 145 -5.06 -17.33 4.59
N ALA A 146 -4.78 -18.58 4.22
CA ALA A 146 -5.13 -19.72 5.05
C ALA A 146 -4.24 -19.76 6.31
N PRO A 147 -4.71 -20.31 7.46
CA PRO A 147 -3.91 -20.36 8.68
C PRO A 147 -2.52 -20.99 8.51
N TRP A 148 -2.43 -22.09 7.75
CA TRP A 148 -1.15 -22.75 7.44
C TRP A 148 -0.17 -21.85 6.68
N TYR A 149 -0.67 -20.92 5.87
CA TYR A 149 0.17 -19.97 5.12
C TYR A 149 0.80 -18.94 6.06
N ALA A 150 0.05 -18.47 7.07
CA ALA A 150 0.55 -17.51 8.05
C ALA A 150 1.71 -18.08 8.88
N GLU A 151 1.62 -19.34 9.31
CA GLU A 151 2.69 -20.02 10.04
C GLU A 151 3.97 -20.14 9.19
N VAL A 152 3.84 -20.66 7.96
CA VAL A 152 4.98 -20.79 7.04
C VAL A 152 5.57 -19.41 6.74
N ARG A 153 4.73 -18.39 6.51
CA ARG A 153 5.20 -17.02 6.26
C ARG A 153 6.04 -16.47 7.40
N THR A 154 5.55 -16.65 8.62
CA THR A 154 6.23 -16.20 9.84
C THR A 154 7.57 -16.90 10.01
N GLU A 155 7.64 -18.20 9.73
CA GLU A 155 8.90 -18.95 9.77
C GLU A 155 9.97 -18.34 8.85
N TYR A 156 9.62 -18.05 7.59
CA TYR A 156 10.59 -17.50 6.63
C TYR A 156 10.92 -16.03 6.85
N GLU A 157 9.95 -15.23 7.34
CA GLU A 157 10.20 -13.88 7.79
C GLU A 157 11.25 -13.88 8.92
N ASN A 158 11.11 -14.78 9.89
CA ASN A 158 12.07 -14.94 10.98
C ASN A 158 13.45 -15.39 10.47
N LYS A 159 13.51 -16.37 9.55
CA LYS A 159 14.78 -16.79 8.91
C LYS A 159 15.49 -15.62 8.24
N PHE A 160 14.75 -14.78 7.50
CA PHE A 160 15.32 -13.60 6.86
C PHE A 160 15.82 -12.58 7.89
N LYS A 161 15.03 -12.30 8.93
CA LYS A 161 15.39 -11.32 9.97
C LYS A 161 16.61 -11.74 10.78
N SER A 162 16.74 -13.03 11.11
CA SER A 162 17.83 -13.56 11.93
C SER A 162 19.15 -13.81 11.19
N ALA A 163 19.13 -13.88 9.86
CA ALA A 163 20.31 -14.15 9.02
C ALA A 163 21.25 -12.95 8.86
#